data_AF-A0A510JDE6-F1
#
_entry.id   AF-A0A510JDE6-F1
#
_cell.length_a   1.000
_cell.length_b   1.000
_cell.length_c   1.000
_cell.angle_alpha   90.00
_cell.angle_beta   90.00
_cell.angle_gamma   90.00
#
_symmetry.space_group_name_H-M   'P 1'
#
loop_
_entity.id
_entity.type
_entity.pdbx_description
1 polymer ?
#
loop_
_entity_poly.entity_id
_entity_poly.type
_entity_poly.pdbx_seq_one_letter_code
_entity_poly.pdbx_strand_id
1 'polypeptide(L)'
;MFFFYDRNLLSKLSVAVNDIFKFHFHNTSKKNKRINKISKSSKFYFTDSDILHYGLISVIHTFGRDLKWNPHIHAIVSLGGFNKNFDFKKLEYFNVDTIAAQWKYHVLDIISKGTILIKKLKD
;
A
#
# COMPACT_ATOMS: atom_id res chain seq x y z
N MET A 1 -0.86 -14.34 -18.42
CA MET A 1 -1.13 -14.44 -16.97
C MET A 1 0.13 -14.06 -16.20
N PHE A 2 0.32 -12.77 -15.90
CA PHE A 2 1.64 -12.18 -15.56
C PHE A 2 2.21 -12.70 -14.22
N PHE A 3 1.39 -12.70 -13.17
CA PHE A 3 1.76 -13.16 -11.83
C PHE A 3 1.94 -14.68 -11.69
N PHE A 4 1.55 -15.44 -12.71
CA PHE A 4 1.74 -16.89 -12.72
C PHE A 4 3.19 -17.28 -13.07
N TYR A 5 3.82 -16.51 -13.95
CA TYR A 5 5.17 -16.80 -14.45
C TYR A 5 6.29 -16.26 -13.54
N ASP A 6 6.03 -15.20 -12.77
CA ASP A 6 7.00 -14.63 -11.84
C ASP A 6 6.38 -14.43 -10.45
N ARG A 7 6.72 -15.34 -9.53
CA ARG A 7 6.26 -15.30 -8.13
C ARG A 7 6.87 -14.15 -7.33
N ASN A 8 7.98 -13.55 -7.77
CA ASN A 8 8.53 -12.35 -7.13
C ASN A 8 7.63 -11.13 -7.35
N LEU A 9 6.74 -11.14 -8.35
CA LEU A 9 5.75 -10.09 -8.53
C LEU A 9 4.58 -10.21 -7.54
N LEU A 10 4.30 -11.42 -7.03
CA LEU A 10 3.26 -11.61 -6.02
C LEU A 10 3.66 -10.91 -4.72
N SER A 11 4.91 -10.99 -4.28
CA SER A 11 5.35 -10.29 -3.05
C SER A 11 5.26 -8.76 -3.18
N LYS A 12 5.44 -8.20 -4.38
CA LYS A 12 5.25 -6.77 -4.65
C LYS A 12 3.81 -6.31 -4.42
N LEU A 13 2.83 -7.20 -4.56
CA LEU A 13 1.43 -6.87 -4.29
C LEU A 13 1.21 -6.60 -2.78
N SER A 14 1.82 -7.37 -1.88
CA SER A 14 1.76 -7.08 -0.43
C SER A 14 2.47 -5.77 -0.07
N VAL A 15 3.58 -5.44 -0.75
CA VAL A 15 4.24 -4.13 -0.59
C VAL A 15 3.32 -3.00 -1.02
N ALA A 16 2.63 -3.14 -2.16
CA ALA A 16 1.67 -2.15 -2.63
C ALA A 16 0.53 -1.93 -1.63
N VAL A 17 -0.01 -2.98 -1.01
CA VAL A 17 -1.03 -2.84 0.06
C VAL A 17 -0.49 -2.00 1.22
N ASN A 18 0.75 -2.25 1.65
CA ASN A 18 1.38 -1.46 2.70
C ASN A 18 1.54 0.01 2.30
N ASP A 19 1.98 0.30 1.08
CA ASP A 19 2.18 1.67 0.59
C ASP A 19 0.87 2.46 0.52
N ILE A 20 -0.24 1.81 0.14
CA ILE A 20 -1.58 2.39 0.18
C ILE A 20 -1.92 2.81 1.61
N PHE A 21 -1.82 1.90 2.58
CA PHE A 21 -2.18 2.23 3.96
C PHE A 21 -1.22 3.24 4.60
N LYS A 22 0.08 3.20 4.29
CA LYS A 22 1.02 4.28 4.66
C LYS A 22 0.55 5.63 4.15
N PHE A 23 0.08 5.70 2.90
CA PHE A 23 -0.40 6.96 2.33
C PHE A 23 -1.53 7.57 3.17
N HIS A 24 -2.49 6.73 3.60
CA HIS A 24 -3.62 7.13 4.43
C HIS A 24 -3.20 7.47 5.86
N PHE A 25 -2.55 6.56 6.58
CA PHE A 25 -2.21 6.75 8.00
C PHE A 25 -1.20 7.87 8.23
N HIS A 26 -0.20 7.98 7.35
CA HIS A 26 0.79 9.05 7.43
C HIS A 26 0.25 10.38 6.87
N ASN A 27 -1.05 10.50 6.55
CA ASN A 27 -1.66 11.70 5.94
C ASN A 27 -0.83 12.25 4.77
N THR A 28 -0.28 11.37 3.93
CA THR A 28 0.71 11.73 2.91
C THR A 28 0.14 12.75 1.91
N SER A 29 -1.15 12.65 1.59
CA SER A 29 -1.88 13.64 0.79
C SER A 29 -1.78 15.06 1.36
N LYS A 30 -2.05 15.23 2.67
CA LYS A 30 -1.95 16.55 3.34
C LYS A 30 -0.52 17.07 3.32
N LYS A 31 0.48 16.20 3.52
CA LYS A 31 1.90 16.55 3.46
C LYS A 31 2.32 17.03 2.07
N ASN A 32 1.85 16.35 1.02
CA ASN A 32 2.12 16.72 -0.37
C ASN A 32 1.50 18.08 -0.74
N LYS A 33 0.38 18.47 -0.12
CA LYS A 33 -0.29 19.76 -0.33
C LYS A 33 0.28 20.92 0.49
N ARG A 34 1.26 20.70 1.38
CA ARG A 34 1.92 21.78 2.13
C ARG A 34 2.57 22.78 1.18
N ILE A 35 2.36 24.07 1.43
CA ILE A 35 3.08 25.18 0.77
C ILE A 35 4.56 25.09 1.14
N ASN A 36 4.85 25.03 2.45
CA ASN A 36 6.21 24.87 2.97
C ASN A 36 6.53 23.38 3.11
N LYS A 37 7.44 22.87 2.28
CA LYS A 37 7.92 21.48 2.37
C LYS A 37 8.78 21.31 3.61
N ILE A 38 8.49 20.25 4.35
CA ILE A 38 9.26 19.86 5.54
C ILE A 38 10.00 18.57 5.18
N SER A 39 11.30 18.52 5.46
CA SER A 39 12.10 17.30 5.27
C SER A 39 11.50 16.13 6.06
N LYS A 40 11.53 14.91 5.49
CA LYS A 40 11.12 13.68 6.17
C LYS A 40 11.93 13.40 7.44
N SER A 41 13.18 13.89 7.51
CA SER A 41 14.04 13.78 8.70
C SER A 41 13.70 14.78 9.81
N SER A 42 12.87 15.79 9.53
CA SER A 42 12.51 16.78 10.54
C SER A 42 11.58 16.18 11.60
N LYS A 43 11.82 16.53 12.87
CA LYS A 43 10.90 16.23 13.97
C LYS A 43 9.48 16.79 13.79
N PHE A 44 9.33 17.78 12.91
CA PHE A 44 8.06 18.42 12.56
C PHE A 44 7.39 17.80 11.33
N TYR A 45 8.00 16.79 10.69
CA TYR A 45 7.40 16.16 9.52
C TYR A 45 6.07 15.50 9.89
N PHE A 46 6.07 14.75 11.00
CA PHE A 46 4.91 14.11 11.60
C PHE A 46 4.29 14.98 12.71
N THR A 47 2.99 15.21 12.61
CA THR A 47 2.17 15.93 13.61
C THR A 47 1.48 14.95 14.55
N ASP A 48 0.93 15.44 15.67
CA ASP A 48 0.28 14.58 16.67
C ASP A 48 -1.02 13.93 16.16
N SER A 49 -1.54 14.43 15.03
CA SER A 49 -2.68 13.89 14.29
C SER A 49 -2.31 12.81 13.27
N ASP A 50 -1.02 12.58 13.01
CA ASP A 50 -0.57 11.52 12.13
C ASP A 50 -0.49 10.19 12.88
N ILE A 51 -0.93 9.11 12.24
CA ILE A 51 -0.77 7.75 12.76
C ILE A 51 0.51 7.17 12.15
N LEU A 52 1.48 6.80 12.99
CA LEU A 52 2.79 6.27 12.57
C LEU A 52 2.84 4.76 12.71
N HIS A 53 2.15 4.21 13.71
CA HIS A 53 2.13 2.79 13.99
C HIS A 53 0.69 2.27 13.88
N TYR A 54 0.38 1.60 12.78
CA TYR A 54 -0.92 0.98 12.53
C TYR A 54 -0.77 -0.54 12.38
N GLY A 55 -1.82 -1.29 12.67
CA GLY A 55 -1.90 -2.71 12.43
C GLY A 55 -2.25 -3.00 10.98
N LEU A 56 -1.47 -3.86 10.33
CA LEU A 56 -1.76 -4.36 8.98
C LEU A 56 -1.33 -5.82 8.88
N ILE A 57 -2.26 -6.68 8.49
CA ILE A 57 -2.01 -8.07 8.09
C ILE A 57 -2.40 -8.18 6.62
N SER A 58 -1.49 -8.70 5.79
CA SER A 58 -1.73 -8.94 4.36
C SER A 58 -1.44 -10.40 4.03
N VAL A 59 -2.41 -11.08 3.43
CA VAL A 59 -2.32 -12.49 3.02
C VAL A 59 -2.62 -12.60 1.54
N ILE A 60 -1.71 -13.24 0.79
CA ILE A 60 -1.88 -13.51 -0.64
C ILE A 60 -2.46 -14.91 -0.80
N HIS A 61 -3.53 -15.01 -1.59
CA HIS A 61 -4.06 -16.27 -2.11
C HIS A 61 -3.86 -16.30 -3.61
N THR A 62 -3.54 -17.47 -4.16
CA THR A 62 -3.31 -17.68 -5.59
C THR A 62 -4.52 -18.23 -6.33
N PHE A 63 -5.40 -18.93 -5.62
CA PHE A 63 -6.57 -19.60 -6.18
C PHE A 63 -7.87 -19.03 -5.61
N GLY A 64 -8.89 -18.99 -6.45
CA GLY A 64 -10.25 -18.67 -6.05
C GLY A 64 -10.93 -19.86 -5.35
N ARG A 65 -12.17 -19.65 -4.93
CA ARG A 65 -13.01 -20.67 -4.29
C ARG A 65 -13.21 -21.92 -5.17
N ASP A 66 -13.24 -21.74 -6.49
CA ASP A 66 -13.37 -22.81 -7.48
C ASP A 66 -12.02 -23.46 -7.87
N LEU A 67 -10.95 -23.15 -7.12
CA LEU A 67 -9.57 -23.59 -7.35
C LEU A 67 -8.95 -23.14 -8.67
N LYS A 68 -9.64 -22.28 -9.44
CA LYS A 68 -9.04 -21.64 -10.62
C LYS A 68 -8.10 -20.53 -10.18
N TRP A 69 -7.11 -20.27 -11.03
CA TRP A 69 -6.17 -19.18 -10.79
C TRP A 69 -6.90 -17.84 -10.69
N ASN A 70 -6.83 -17.24 -9.50
CA ASN A 70 -7.44 -15.95 -9.20
C ASN A 70 -6.67 -15.31 -8.03
N PRO A 71 -5.45 -14.79 -8.28
CA PRO A 71 -4.62 -14.27 -7.23
C PRO A 71 -5.25 -13.02 -6.62
N HIS A 72 -5.45 -13.03 -5.31
CA HIS A 72 -6.07 -11.94 -4.56
C HIS A 72 -5.40 -11.76 -3.19
N ILE A 73 -5.61 -10.61 -2.58
CA ILE A 73 -5.08 -10.28 -1.26
C ILE A 73 -6.21 -10.00 -0.28
N HIS A 74 -6.14 -10.63 0.88
CA HIS A 74 -6.88 -10.20 2.05
C HIS A 74 -5.99 -9.29 2.89
N ALA A 75 -6.49 -8.08 3.17
CA ALA A 75 -5.84 -7.13 4.06
C ALA A 75 -6.76 -6.85 5.25
N ILE A 76 -6.25 -7.06 6.46
CA ILE A 76 -6.90 -6.67 7.71
C ILE A 76 -6.12 -5.50 8.27
N VAL A 77 -6.81 -4.40 8.53
CA VAL A 77 -6.20 -3.13 8.96
C VAL A 77 -6.92 -2.61 10.20
N SER A 78 -6.16 -2.03 11.14
CA SER A 78 -6.75 -1.39 12.32
C SER A 78 -7.47 -0.08 11.93
N LEU A 79 -8.60 0.23 12.58
CA LEU A 79 -9.30 1.52 12.42
C LEU A 79 -8.64 2.63 13.26
N GLY A 80 -7.32 2.76 13.13
CA GLY A 80 -6.51 3.67 13.93
C GLY A 80 -5.11 3.13 14.17
N GLY A 81 -4.35 3.84 15.00
CA GLY A 81 -3.01 3.46 15.40
C GLY A 81 -2.37 4.53 16.27
N PHE A 82 -1.10 4.35 16.62
CA PHE A 82 -0.40 5.26 17.51
C PHE A 82 0.30 6.39 16.75
N ASN A 83 0.24 7.60 17.30
CA ASN A 83 1.03 8.73 16.83
C ASN A 83 2.49 8.65 17.37
N LYS A 84 3.29 9.70 17.11
CA LYS A 84 4.68 9.78 17.59
C LYS A 84 4.85 9.85 19.12
N ASN A 85 3.79 10.16 19.86
CA ASN A 85 3.78 10.22 21.32
C ASN A 85 3.16 8.95 21.93
N PHE A 86 2.89 7.91 21.11
CA PHE A 86 2.19 6.69 21.51
C PHE A 86 0.75 6.89 22.00
N ASP A 87 0.10 7.98 21.58
CA ASP A 87 -1.35 8.14 21.78
C ASP A 87 -2.09 7.41 20.66
N PHE A 88 -3.08 6.59 21.01
CA PHE A 88 -3.94 5.96 20.02
C PHE A 88 -4.85 7.01 19.35
N LYS A 89 -4.77 7.13 18.03
CA LYS A 89 -5.65 7.94 17.20
C LYS A 89 -6.55 7.02 16.38
N LYS A 90 -7.85 7.23 16.53
CA LYS A 90 -8.87 6.51 15.75
C LYS A 90 -8.96 7.09 14.35
N LEU A 91 -9.10 6.20 13.36
CA LEU A 91 -9.48 6.57 12.00
C LEU A 91 -10.92 6.12 11.78
N GLU A 92 -11.82 7.08 11.59
CA GLU A 92 -13.26 6.79 11.52
C GLU A 92 -13.66 6.05 10.24
N TYR A 93 -12.97 6.32 9.13
CA TYR A 93 -13.40 5.85 7.82
C TYR A 93 -12.25 5.74 6.83
N PHE A 94 -12.34 4.72 5.97
CA PHE A 94 -11.51 4.56 4.78
C PHE A 94 -12.35 4.80 3.53
N ASN A 95 -11.91 5.72 2.67
CA ASN A 95 -12.54 5.89 1.37
C ASN A 95 -12.16 4.73 0.45
N VAL A 96 -13.12 3.81 0.26
CA VAL A 96 -12.91 2.55 -0.48
C VAL A 96 -12.56 2.83 -1.94
N ASP A 97 -13.21 3.79 -2.59
CA ASP A 97 -12.94 4.13 -3.99
C ASP A 97 -11.51 4.64 -4.21
N THR A 98 -11.02 5.46 -3.27
CA THR A 98 -9.63 5.95 -3.29
C THR A 98 -8.65 4.79 -3.13
N ILE A 99 -8.90 3.88 -2.19
CA ILE A 99 -8.06 2.68 -1.99
C ILE A 99 -8.07 1.80 -3.24
N ALA A 100 -9.24 1.57 -3.85
CA ALA A 100 -9.38 0.78 -5.06
C ALA A 100 -8.65 1.42 -6.25
N ALA A 101 -8.72 2.74 -6.39
CA ALA A 101 -7.99 3.47 -7.43
C ALA A 101 -6.47 3.39 -7.23
N GLN A 102 -5.97 3.55 -6.00
CA GLN A 102 -4.56 3.38 -5.68
C GLN A 102 -4.10 1.95 -5.93
N TRP A 103 -4.90 0.95 -5.56
CA TRP A 103 -4.64 -0.45 -5.83
C TRP A 103 -4.48 -0.72 -7.33
N LYS A 104 -5.44 -0.26 -8.14
CA LYS A 104 -5.38 -0.37 -9.60
C LYS A 104 -4.10 0.26 -10.16
N TYR A 105 -3.73 1.44 -9.67
CA TYR A 105 -2.49 2.10 -10.07
C TYR A 105 -1.25 1.24 -9.77
N HIS A 106 -1.11 0.75 -8.53
CA HIS A 106 0.04 -0.09 -8.15
C HIS A 106 0.11 -1.40 -8.94
N VAL A 107 -1.02 -2.06 -9.16
CA VAL A 107 -1.06 -3.30 -9.97
C VAL A 107 -0.60 -3.04 -11.40
N LEU A 108 -1.09 -1.98 -12.04
CA LEU A 108 -0.70 -1.60 -13.40
C LEU A 108 0.79 -1.23 -13.48
N ASP A 109 1.32 -0.52 -12.48
CA ASP A 109 2.74 -0.17 -12.39
C ASP A 109 3.64 -1.42 -12.23
N ILE A 110 3.24 -2.38 -11.39
CA ILE A 110 3.97 -3.64 -11.22
C ILE A 110 4.00 -4.43 -12.53
N ILE A 111 2.87 -4.53 -13.23
CA ILE A 111 2.77 -5.24 -14.52
C ILE A 111 3.63 -4.55 -15.58
N SER A 112 3.56 -3.22 -15.69
CA SER A 112 4.32 -2.48 -16.70
C SER A 112 5.82 -2.66 -16.52
N LYS A 113 6.32 -2.52 -15.29
CA LYS A 113 7.75 -2.70 -14.95
C LYS A 113 8.22 -4.12 -15.13
N GLY A 114 7.42 -5.11 -14.70
CA GLY A 114 7.76 -6.51 -14.92
C GLY A 114 7.83 -6.86 -16.42
N THR A 115 6.94 -6.28 -17.24
CA THR A 115 6.90 -6.59 -18.68
C THR A 115 8.18 -6.11 -19.37
N ILE A 116 8.70 -4.96 -18.96
CA ILE A 116 9.99 -4.43 -19.44
C ILE A 116 11.15 -5.36 -19.06
N LEU A 117 11.16 -5.91 -17.83
CA LEU A 117 12.16 -6.87 -17.36
C LEU A 117 12.16 -8.16 -18.19
N ILE A 118 10.99 -8.70 -18.53
CA ILE A 118 10.89 -9.92 -19.36
C ILE A 118 11.41 -9.69 -20.78
N LYS A 119 11.20 -8.51 -21.37
CA LYS A 119 11.75 -8.17 -22.69
C LYS A 119 13.27 -8.11 -22.66
N LYS A 120 13.86 -7.45 -21.66
CA LYS A 120 15.32 -7.34 -21.48
C LYS A 120 16.04 -8.68 -21.24
N LEU A 121 15.34 -9.72 -20.78
CA LEU A 121 15.92 -11.05 -20.59
C LEU A 121 15.92 -11.90 -21.86
N LYS A 122 15.27 -11.43 -22.94
CA LYS A 122 15.16 -12.13 -24.23
C LYS A 122 16.05 -11.53 -25.31
N ASP A 123 16.71 -10.41 -25.03
CA ASP A 123 17.71 -9.74 -25.88
C ASP A 123 19.11 -10.07 -25.34
#